data_AF-A0A955ADP8-F1
#
_entry.id   AF-A0A955ADP8-F1
#
_cell.length_a   1.000
_cell.length_b   1.000
_cell.length_c   1.000
_cell.angle_alpha   90.00
_cell.angle_beta   90.00
_cell.angle_gamma   90.00
#
_symmetry.space_group_name_H-M   'P 1'
#
loop_
_entity.id
_entity.type
_entity.pdbx_description
1 polymer ?
#
loop_
_entity_poly.entity_id
_entity_poly.type
_entity_poly.pdbx_seq_one_letter_code
_entity_poly.pdbx_strand_id
1 'polypeptide(L)'
;MPDVIGEQELMEHERLTLQAIREIDELCDHFEDAWKSNAPVEIDSIMSSYKGSERLTLLRELVATDIYYRWRNGETVDAASYEAQLGPDAAIFDEVIES
;
A
#
# COMPACT_ATOMS: atom_id res chain seq x y z
N MET A 1 -34.52 25.25 13.89
CA MET A 1 -33.35 24.35 13.93
C MET A 1 -33.54 23.32 12.84
N PRO A 2 -32.66 23.36 11.84
CA PRO A 2 -31.69 22.26 11.73
C PRO A 2 -30.28 22.78 11.36
N ASP A 3 -29.25 22.18 11.97
CA ASP A 3 -27.93 22.02 11.33
C ASP A 3 -27.21 20.86 12.04
N VAL A 4 -27.48 19.65 11.55
CA VAL A 4 -26.78 18.40 11.95
C VAL A 4 -26.17 17.75 10.71
N ILE A 5 -25.72 18.59 9.76
CA ILE A 5 -24.77 18.17 8.73
C ILE A 5 -23.40 18.44 9.35
N GLY A 6 -22.80 17.43 9.98
CA GLY A 6 -21.47 17.59 10.58
C GLY A 6 -20.87 16.34 11.21
N GLU A 7 -21.68 15.37 11.64
CA GLU A 7 -21.15 14.14 12.25
C GLU A 7 -21.19 12.93 11.32
N GLN A 8 -22.04 12.97 10.27
CA GLN A 8 -22.18 11.90 9.29
C GLN A 8 -21.03 11.91 8.26
N GLU A 9 -20.52 13.08 7.89
CA GLU A 9 -19.47 13.28 6.88
C GLU A 9 -18.06 13.01 7.45
N LEU A 10 -17.88 13.23 8.75
CA LEU A 10 -16.63 12.96 9.49
C LEU A 10 -16.38 11.45 9.71
N MET A 11 -17.42 10.62 9.61
CA MET A 11 -17.36 9.17 9.84
C MET A 11 -17.11 8.34 8.57
N GLU A 12 -17.11 8.97 7.40
CA GLU A 12 -16.96 8.31 6.10
C GLU A 12 -15.49 8.09 5.72
N HIS A 13 -14.57 8.88 6.30
CA HIS A 13 -13.14 8.78 6.02
C HIS A 13 -12.34 7.84 6.96
N GLU A 14 -12.91 7.46 8.11
CA GLU A 14 -12.18 6.73 9.17
C GLU A 14 -12.53 5.23 9.24
N ARG A 15 -13.38 4.75 8.33
CA ARG A 15 -13.73 3.32 8.26
C ARG A 15 -13.56 2.84 6.83
N LEU A 16 -12.42 2.23 6.56
CA LEU A 16 -12.26 1.28 5.45
C LEU A 16 -13.52 0.41 5.39
N THR A 17 -14.24 0.49 4.28
CA THR A 17 -15.44 -0.33 4.13
C THR A 17 -15.02 -1.80 4.04
N LEU A 18 -15.88 -2.73 4.46
CA LEU A 18 -15.59 -4.16 4.29
C LEU A 18 -15.33 -4.56 2.83
N GLN A 19 -15.88 -3.79 1.88
CA GLN A 19 -15.60 -3.97 0.47
C GLN A 19 -14.17 -3.55 0.14
N ALA A 20 -13.75 -2.36 0.57
CA ALA A 20 -12.39 -1.88 0.35
C ALA A 20 -11.33 -2.79 1.00
N ILE A 21 -11.59 -3.32 2.20
CA ILE A 21 -10.68 -4.28 2.85
C ILE A 21 -10.50 -5.51 1.96
N ARG A 22 -11.59 -6.08 1.42
CA ARG A 22 -11.49 -7.25 0.53
C ARG A 22 -10.75 -6.94 -0.76
N GLU A 23 -10.99 -5.77 -1.34
CA GLU A 23 -10.30 -5.35 -2.57
C GLU A 23 -8.79 -5.18 -2.32
N ILE A 24 -8.38 -4.67 -1.15
CA ILE A 24 -6.98 -4.61 -0.74
C ILE A 24 -6.40 -6.01 -0.53
N ASP A 25 -7.11 -6.88 0.20
CA ASP A 25 -6.65 -8.26 0.45
C ASP A 25 -6.43 -9.03 -0.86
N GLU A 26 -7.40 -8.98 -1.79
CA GLU A 26 -7.29 -9.64 -3.11
C GLU A 26 -6.12 -9.11 -3.94
N LEU A 27 -5.83 -7.81 -3.83
CA LEU A 27 -4.72 -7.19 -4.54
C LEU A 27 -3.37 -7.57 -3.93
N CYS A 28 -3.28 -7.64 -2.61
CA CYS A 28 -2.09 -8.12 -1.90
C CYS A 28 -1.81 -9.59 -2.25
N ASP A 29 -2.84 -10.45 -2.27
CA ASP A 29 -2.72 -11.85 -2.70
C ASP A 29 -2.18 -11.94 -4.14
N HIS A 30 -2.71 -11.14 -5.06
CA HIS A 30 -2.23 -11.10 -6.44
C HIS A 30 -0.77 -10.64 -6.55
N PHE A 31 -0.39 -9.63 -5.78
CA PHE A 31 0.97 -9.11 -5.74
C PHE A 31 1.96 -10.15 -5.18
N GLU A 32 1.59 -10.85 -4.11
CA GLU A 32 2.38 -11.95 -3.58
C GLU A 32 2.54 -13.10 -4.59
N ASP A 33 1.49 -13.46 -5.31
CA ASP A 33 1.54 -14.53 -6.30
C ASP A 33 2.43 -14.18 -7.49
N ALA A 34 2.46 -12.90 -7.89
CA ALA A 34 3.39 -12.38 -8.89
C ALA A 34 4.85 -12.53 -8.43
N TRP A 35 5.14 -12.22 -7.16
CA TRP A 35 6.44 -12.47 -6.55
C TRP A 35 6.81 -13.95 -6.51
N LYS A 36 5.90 -14.82 -6.05
CA LYS A 36 6.11 -16.29 -6.02
C LYS A 36 6.35 -16.88 -7.40
N SER A 37 5.80 -16.26 -8.44
CA SER A 37 5.96 -16.65 -9.85
C SER A 37 7.19 -16.04 -10.53
N ASN A 38 8.02 -15.29 -9.80
CA ASN A 38 9.21 -14.59 -10.30
C ASN A 38 8.89 -13.60 -11.44
N ALA A 39 7.72 -12.96 -11.36
CA ALA A 39 7.24 -11.94 -12.29
C ALA A 39 6.60 -10.78 -11.49
N PRO A 40 7.38 -10.08 -10.63
CA PRO A 40 6.83 -9.04 -9.77
C PRO A 40 6.25 -7.88 -10.58
N VAL A 41 5.17 -7.31 -10.06
CA VAL A 41 4.52 -6.12 -10.62
C VAL A 41 5.12 -4.88 -9.94
N GLU A 42 5.26 -3.79 -10.66
CA GLU A 42 5.74 -2.52 -10.09
C GLU A 42 4.70 -1.90 -9.16
N ILE A 43 5.13 -1.48 -7.96
CA ILE A 43 4.24 -0.89 -6.94
C ILE A 43 3.54 0.37 -7.48
N ASP A 44 4.27 1.28 -8.14
CA ASP A 44 3.72 2.51 -8.69
C ASP A 44 2.56 2.26 -9.68
N SER A 45 2.65 1.18 -10.48
CA SER A 45 1.60 0.79 -11.41
C SER A 45 0.28 0.49 -10.68
N ILE A 46 0.35 -0.20 -9.54
CA ILE A 46 -0.81 -0.54 -8.72
C ILE A 46 -1.35 0.75 -8.05
N MET A 47 -0.45 1.54 -7.46
CA MET A 47 -0.79 2.72 -6.66
C MET A 47 -1.42 3.85 -7.46
N SER A 48 -1.21 3.91 -8.77
CA SER A 48 -1.81 4.90 -9.68
C SER A 48 -3.35 4.91 -9.66
N SER A 49 -3.97 3.78 -9.29
CA SER A 49 -5.42 3.59 -9.28
C SER A 49 -6.09 3.87 -7.93
N TYR A 50 -5.32 4.02 -6.85
CA TYR A 50 -5.83 4.17 -5.48
C TYR A 50 -5.64 5.60 -4.96
N LYS A 51 -6.56 6.08 -4.11
CA LYS A 51 -6.53 7.41 -3.47
C LYS A 51 -7.01 7.31 -2.02
N GLY A 52 -6.69 8.32 -1.20
CA GLY A 52 -7.21 8.42 0.17
C GLY A 52 -6.52 7.48 1.17
N SER A 53 -7.22 7.16 2.26
CA SER A 53 -6.71 6.34 3.38
C SER A 53 -6.45 4.88 2.99
N GLU A 54 -7.26 4.34 2.07
CA GLU A 54 -7.11 2.99 1.52
C GLU A 54 -5.78 2.84 0.77
N ARG A 55 -5.38 3.91 0.07
CA ARG A 55 -4.11 3.99 -0.64
C ARG A 55 -2.91 3.80 0.29
N LEU A 56 -2.88 4.48 1.43
CA LEU A 56 -1.74 4.41 2.34
C LEU A 56 -1.63 3.02 2.98
N THR A 57 -2.78 2.43 3.35
CA THR A 57 -2.83 1.06 3.89
C THR A 57 -2.28 0.05 2.88
N LEU A 58 -2.76 0.11 1.64
CA LEU A 58 -2.28 -0.74 0.56
C LEU A 58 -0.79 -0.54 0.29
N LEU A 59 -0.32 0.72 0.20
CA LEU A 59 1.09 1.02 -0.06
C LEU A 59 2.01 0.35 0.95
N ARG A 60 1.68 0.44 2.24
CA ARG A 60 2.46 -0.16 3.32
C ARG A 60 2.59 -1.68 3.16
N GLU A 61 1.49 -2.37 2.87
CA GLU A 61 1.47 -3.82 2.66
C GLU A 61 2.26 -4.24 1.41
N LEU A 62 2.15 -3.48 0.30
CA LEU A 62 2.90 -3.75 -0.92
C LEU A 62 4.41 -3.57 -0.72
N VAL A 63 4.84 -2.49 -0.06
CA VAL A 63 6.25 -2.24 0.24
C VAL A 63 6.81 -3.33 1.16
N ALA A 64 6.09 -3.71 2.21
CA ALA A 64 6.52 -4.79 3.11
C ALA A 64 6.70 -6.13 2.38
N THR A 65 5.75 -6.46 1.50
CA THR A 65 5.80 -7.67 0.68
C THR A 65 6.99 -7.66 -0.30
N ASP A 66 7.19 -6.53 -1.00
CA ASP A 66 8.29 -6.32 -1.95
C ASP A 66 9.65 -6.48 -1.26
N ILE A 67 9.86 -5.80 -0.12
CA ILE A 67 11.08 -5.93 0.70
C ILE A 67 11.31 -7.38 1.11
N TYR A 68 10.28 -8.04 1.64
CA TYR A 68 10.36 -9.42 2.10
C TYR A 68 10.84 -10.37 0.99
N TYR A 69 10.24 -10.29 -0.21
CA TYR A 69 10.62 -11.16 -1.32
C TYR A 69 11.99 -10.80 -1.91
N ARG A 70 12.35 -9.52 -2.03
CA ARG A 70 13.68 -9.09 -2.45
C ARG A 70 14.77 -9.63 -1.52
N TRP A 71 14.60 -9.49 -0.21
CA TRP A 71 15.52 -10.08 0.77
C TRP A 71 15.60 -11.60 0.65
N ARG A 72 14.46 -12.27 0.50
CA ARG A 72 14.42 -13.73 0.33
C ARG A 72 15.15 -14.19 -0.93
N ASN A 73 15.11 -13.40 -2.00
CA ASN A 73 15.81 -13.67 -3.25
C ASN A 73 17.29 -13.24 -3.23
N GLY A 74 17.76 -12.62 -2.13
CA GLY A 74 19.12 -12.12 -2.00
C GLY A 74 19.37 -10.81 -2.76
N GLU A 75 18.32 -10.09 -3.12
CA GLU A 75 18.41 -8.75 -3.70
C GLU A 75 18.73 -7.72 -2.61
N THR A 76 19.47 -6.68 -2.99
CA THR A 76 19.68 -5.52 -2.12
C THR A 76 18.41 -4.68 -2.11
N VAL A 77 17.96 -4.36 -0.90
CA VAL A 77 16.85 -3.45 -0.65
C VAL A 77 17.44 -2.16 -0.11
N ASP A 78 17.26 -1.05 -0.82
CA ASP A 78 17.79 0.26 -0.42
C ASP A 78 16.74 1.36 -0.59
N ALA A 79 16.76 2.35 0.30
CA ALA A 79 15.79 3.45 0.32
C ALA A 79 15.81 4.26 -0.99
N ALA A 80 16.97 4.46 -1.62
CA ALA A 80 17.08 5.27 -2.83
C ALA A 80 16.34 4.66 -4.03
N SER A 81 16.29 3.32 -4.12
CA SER A 81 15.46 2.61 -5.09
C SER A 81 13.96 2.92 -4.92
N TYR A 82 13.46 2.94 -3.67
CA TYR A 82 12.07 3.31 -3.40
C TYR A 82 11.81 4.80 -3.56
N GLU A 83 12.77 5.69 -3.26
CA GLU A 83 12.67 7.12 -3.56
C GLU A 83 12.49 7.40 -5.05
N ALA A 84 13.24 6.69 -5.90
CA ALA A 84 13.14 6.83 -7.35
C ALA A 84 11.80 6.33 -7.90
N GLN A 85 11.22 5.29 -7.29
CA GLN A 85 9.98 4.65 -7.74
C GLN A 85 8.72 5.35 -7.18
N LEU A 86 8.73 5.70 -5.90
CA LEU A 86 7.55 6.18 -5.15
C LEU A 86 7.58 7.68 -4.86
N GLY A 87 8.72 8.34 -5.04
CA GLY A 87 8.86 9.78 -4.82
C GLY A 87 8.47 10.18 -3.39
N PRO A 88 7.50 11.10 -3.20
CA PRO A 88 7.08 11.55 -1.86
C PRO A 88 6.59 10.43 -0.94
N ASP A 89 6.08 9.33 -1.51
CA ASP A 89 5.56 8.19 -0.76
C ASP A 89 6.68 7.26 -0.24
N ALA A 90 7.94 7.48 -0.64
CA ALA A 90 9.05 6.61 -0.28
C ALA A 90 9.38 6.57 1.22
N ALA A 91 8.90 7.53 2.01
CA ALA A 91 9.03 7.52 3.46
C ALA A 91 8.39 6.27 4.12
N ILE A 92 7.46 5.61 3.42
CA ILE A 92 6.88 4.32 3.87
C ILE A 92 7.93 3.22 3.98
N PHE A 93 9.03 3.32 3.23
CA PHE A 93 10.13 2.35 3.29
C PHE A 93 10.74 2.31 4.70
N ASP A 94 11.08 3.47 5.24
CA ASP A 94 11.68 3.58 6.56
C ASP A 94 10.70 3.09 7.64
N GLU A 95 9.41 3.44 7.53
CA GLU A 95 8.37 2.96 8.44
C GLU A 95 8.27 1.43 8.46
N VAL A 96 8.32 0.79 7.29
CA VAL A 96 8.21 -0.67 7.16
C VAL A 96 9.45 -1.37 7.68
N ILE A 97 10.65 -0.83 7.44
CA ILE A 97 11.92 -1.40 7.93
C ILE A 97 12.06 -1.28 9.45
N GLU A 98 11.51 -0.23 10.05
CA GLU A 98 11.55 0.01 11.50
C GLU A 98 10.47 -0.74 12.30
N SER A 99 9.48 -1.35 11.63
CA SER A 99 8.35 -2.07 12.24
C SER A 99 8.64 -3.52 12.62
#